data_AF-A0A7C8ZVN1-F1
#
_entry.id   AF-A0A7C8ZVN1-F1
#
_cell.length_a   1.000
_cell.length_b   1.000
_cell.length_c   1.000
_cell.angle_alpha   90.00
_cell.angle_beta   90.00
_cell.angle_gamma   90.00
#
_symmetry.space_group_name_H-M   'P 1'
#
loop_
_entity.id
_entity.type
_entity.pdbx_description
1 polymer ?
#
loop_
_entity_poly.entity_id
_entity_poly.type
_entity_poly.pdbx_seq_one_letter_code
_entity_poly.pdbx_strand_id
1 'polypeptide(L)'
;VKGHLHIYLTILAMKNNIVGYSTCIGMILAMFLKIVYIPMVAQYIIQRARSRSPNQPMGLQWHDNTKELQILLGLHGPENVHWAVNLMEISKGIGDPGIVVYATDMIELTDEIASTLVPGGEADAVTVTDRGVIQLRQQITKKLQEYTNENGV
;
A
#
# COMPACT_ATOMS: atom_id res chain seq x y z
N VAL A 1 17.77 -25.02 7.34
CA VAL A 1 18.32 -25.44 8.66
C VAL A 1 17.39 -26.36 9.45
N LYS A 2 16.05 -26.21 9.45
CA LYS A 2 15.12 -27.09 10.20
C LYS A 2 15.09 -28.58 9.79
N GLY A 3 15.38 -28.91 8.53
CA GLY A 3 15.32 -30.29 8.02
C GLY A 3 16.44 -31.20 8.56
N HIS A 4 17.69 -30.75 8.49
CA HIS A 4 18.85 -31.58 8.88
C HIS A 4 18.82 -31.97 10.35
N LEU A 5 18.31 -31.09 11.22
CA LEU A 5 18.14 -31.38 12.64
C LEU A 5 17.16 -32.55 12.87
N HIS A 6 16.04 -32.58 12.15
CA HIS A 6 15.07 -33.67 12.25
C HIS A 6 15.67 -35.02 11.81
N ILE A 7 16.50 -35.03 10.76
CA ILE A 7 17.20 -36.24 10.29
C ILE A 7 18.17 -36.73 11.37
N TYR A 8 18.99 -35.82 11.92
CA TYR A 8 19.95 -36.16 12.98
C TYR A 8 19.28 -36.69 14.25
N LEU A 9 18.18 -36.03 14.67
CA LEU A 9 17.41 -36.44 15.84
C LEU A 9 16.79 -37.82 15.65
N THR A 10 16.30 -38.14 14.45
CA THR A 10 15.70 -39.44 14.13
C THR A 10 16.74 -40.56 14.15
N ILE A 11 17.96 -40.29 13.63
CA ILE A 11 19.08 -41.24 13.67
C ILE A 11 19.55 -41.48 15.11
N LEU A 12 19.65 -40.41 15.92
CA LEU A 12 20.02 -40.50 17.32
C LEU A 12 18.97 -41.24 18.16
N ALA A 13 17.68 -41.01 17.88
CA ALA A 13 16.57 -41.71 18.54
C ALA A 13 16.50 -43.19 18.18
N MET A 14 16.84 -43.57 16.94
CA MET A 14 17.01 -44.98 16.55
C MET A 14 18.19 -45.62 17.27
N LYS A 15 19.33 -44.92 17.39
CA LYS A 15 20.52 -45.44 18.10
C LYS A 15 20.25 -45.71 19.59
N ASN A 16 19.33 -44.94 20.19
CA ASN A 16 18.95 -45.09 21.60
C ASN A 16 17.74 -46.01 21.83
N ASN A 17 17.25 -46.75 20.81
CA ASN A 17 16.06 -47.63 20.89
C ASN A 17 14.77 -46.94 21.40
N ILE A 18 14.67 -45.62 21.29
CA ILE A 18 13.50 -44.86 21.75
C ILE A 18 12.35 -44.97 20.74
N VAL A 19 12.67 -45.24 19.47
CA VAL A 19 11.73 -45.17 18.34
C VAL A 19 11.89 -46.37 17.42
N GLY A 20 10.79 -47.02 17.05
CA GLY A 20 10.78 -48.17 16.13
C GLY A 20 10.97 -47.79 14.66
N TYR A 21 11.34 -48.78 13.83
CA TYR A 21 11.60 -48.61 12.40
C TYR A 21 10.41 -48.01 11.62
N SER A 22 9.17 -48.39 11.96
CA SER A 22 7.95 -47.86 11.32
C SER A 22 7.76 -46.36 11.55
N THR A 23 8.02 -45.89 12.77
CA THR A 23 7.89 -44.48 13.13
C THR A 23 9.00 -43.63 12.51
N CYS A 24 10.21 -44.19 12.36
CA CYS A 24 11.30 -43.53 11.64
C CYS A 24 10.96 -43.30 10.16
N ILE A 25 10.44 -44.32 9.49
CA ILE A 25 10.02 -44.23 8.08
C ILE A 25 8.92 -43.15 7.94
N GLY A 26 7.95 -43.14 8.86
CA GLY A 26 6.89 -42.12 8.89
C GLY A 26 7.42 -40.69 9.06
N MET A 27 8.40 -40.48 9.95
CA MET A 27 9.00 -39.16 10.18
C MET A 27 9.78 -38.64 8.96
N ILE A 28 10.55 -39.52 8.30
CA ILE A 28 11.29 -39.18 7.09
C ILE A 28 10.31 -38.80 5.96
N LEU A 29 9.26 -39.61 5.77
CA LEU A 29 8.24 -39.38 4.74
C LEU A 29 7.50 -38.06 4.97
N ALA A 30 7.09 -37.77 6.21
CA ALA A 30 6.45 -36.50 6.58
C ALA A 30 7.36 -35.28 6.32
N MET A 31 8.68 -35.44 6.47
CA MET A 31 9.63 -34.37 6.16
C MET A 31 9.71 -34.09 4.66
N PHE A 32 9.76 -35.13 3.82
CA PHE A 32 9.73 -34.97 2.37
C PHE A 32 8.44 -34.29 1.88
N LEU A 33 7.28 -34.69 2.41
CA LEU A 33 6.00 -34.06 2.10
C LEU A 33 5.99 -32.56 2.42
N LYS A 34 6.57 -32.15 3.55
CA LYS A 34 6.68 -30.72 3.91
C LYS A 34 7.58 -29.94 2.96
N ILE A 35 8.68 -30.53 2.48
CA ILE A 35 9.61 -29.88 1.54
C ILE A 35 8.90 -29.55 0.22
N VAL A 36 7.97 -30.39 -0.23
CA VAL A 36 7.20 -30.15 -1.45
C VAL A 36 6.00 -29.22 -1.21
N TYR A 37 5.27 -29.43 -0.11
CA TYR A 37 4.01 -28.72 0.14
C TYR A 37 4.20 -27.24 0.46
N ILE A 38 5.19 -26.90 1.30
CA ILE A 38 5.43 -25.51 1.73
C ILE A 38 5.74 -24.56 0.56
N PRO A 39 6.68 -24.85 -0.36
CA PRO A 39 6.95 -23.95 -1.48
C PRO A 39 5.77 -23.90 -2.46
N MET A 40 5.00 -24.98 -2.62
CA MET A 40 3.82 -24.98 -3.49
C MET A 40 2.74 -24.00 -2.99
N VAL A 41 2.43 -24.02 -1.69
CA VAL A 41 1.49 -23.08 -1.08
C VAL A 41 2.03 -21.66 -1.09
N ALA A 42 3.33 -21.48 -0.79
CA ALA A 42 3.96 -20.16 -0.85
C ALA A 42 3.91 -19.56 -2.26
N GLN A 43 4.20 -20.35 -3.29
CA GLN A 43 4.09 -19.91 -4.69
C GLN A 43 2.65 -19.53 -5.04
N TYR A 44 1.66 -20.30 -4.63
CA TYR A 44 0.26 -19.98 -4.86
C TYR A 44 -0.15 -18.65 -4.20
N ILE A 45 0.28 -18.42 -2.95
CA ILE A 45 0.03 -17.16 -2.24
C ILE A 45 0.72 -15.99 -2.93
N ILE A 46 2.01 -16.14 -3.29
CA ILE A 46 2.78 -15.10 -3.96
C ILE A 46 2.19 -14.79 -5.34
N GLN A 47 1.80 -15.80 -6.10
CA GLN A 47 1.19 -15.63 -7.41
C GLN A 47 -0.15 -14.91 -7.29
N ARG A 48 -1.00 -15.31 -6.32
CA ARG A 48 -2.26 -14.64 -6.02
C ARG A 48 -2.05 -13.18 -5.58
N ALA A 49 -1.04 -12.91 -4.75
CA ALA A 49 -0.68 -11.57 -4.32
C ALA A 49 -0.18 -10.72 -5.49
N ARG A 50 0.67 -11.28 -6.35
CA ARG A 50 1.23 -10.63 -7.53
C ARG A 50 0.20 -10.38 -8.63
N SER A 51 -0.82 -11.22 -8.76
CA SER A 51 -1.96 -10.97 -9.64
C SER A 51 -2.88 -9.87 -9.12
N ARG A 52 -2.92 -9.64 -7.80
CA ARG A 52 -3.71 -8.56 -7.17
C ARG A 52 -2.97 -7.22 -7.14
N SER A 53 -1.64 -7.27 -7.06
CA SER A 53 -0.76 -6.13 -7.16
C SER A 53 0.26 -6.44 -8.26
N PRO A 54 0.00 -6.10 -9.53
CA PRO A 54 1.02 -6.24 -10.56
C PRO A 54 2.28 -5.55 -10.05
N ASN A 55 3.46 -6.14 -10.29
CA ASN A 55 4.75 -5.55 -9.96
C ASN A 55 4.97 -4.30 -10.81
N GLN A 56 4.18 -3.27 -10.60
CA GLN A 56 4.43 -1.95 -11.12
C GLN A 56 5.45 -1.37 -10.15
N PRO A 57 6.72 -1.24 -10.55
CA PRO A 57 7.69 -0.59 -9.69
C PRO A 57 7.17 0.81 -9.37
N MET A 58 6.85 1.07 -8.11
CA MET A 58 6.25 2.34 -7.60
C MET A 58 7.24 3.52 -7.60
N GLY A 59 8.31 3.44 -8.39
CA GLY A 59 9.28 4.51 -8.53
C GLY A 59 8.96 5.36 -9.75
N LEU A 60 9.01 6.69 -9.59
CA LEU A 60 8.82 7.65 -10.69
C LEU A 60 9.74 7.36 -11.89
N GLN A 61 10.95 6.84 -11.62
CA GLN A 61 11.96 6.48 -12.62
C GLN A 61 11.53 5.35 -13.58
N TRP A 62 10.48 4.61 -13.24
CA TRP A 62 9.95 3.51 -14.06
C TRP A 62 8.67 3.91 -14.79
N HIS A 63 8.25 5.17 -14.66
CA HIS A 63 7.18 5.76 -15.45
C HIS A 63 7.66 5.99 -16.88
N ASP A 64 6.78 5.76 -17.84
CA ASP A 64 7.06 5.95 -19.25
C ASP A 64 7.16 7.44 -19.56
N ASN A 65 8.36 7.92 -19.90
CA ASN A 65 8.62 9.34 -20.20
C ASN A 65 7.95 9.81 -21.50
N THR A 66 7.27 8.93 -22.24
CA THR A 66 6.42 9.28 -23.39
C THR A 66 4.96 9.51 -23.02
N LYS A 67 4.58 9.27 -21.76
CA LYS A 67 3.23 9.51 -21.22
C LYS A 67 3.23 10.59 -20.16
N GLU A 68 2.13 11.31 -20.08
CA GLU A 68 1.89 12.33 -19.05
C GLU A 68 2.03 11.71 -17.65
N LEU A 69 2.77 12.39 -16.79
CA LEU A 69 2.93 11.98 -15.39
C LEU A 69 1.84 12.67 -14.56
N GLN A 70 0.92 11.87 -14.03
CA GLN A 70 -0.17 12.35 -13.17
C GLN A 70 0.18 12.11 -11.70
N ILE A 71 0.33 13.20 -10.95
CA ILE A 71 0.65 13.18 -9.53
C ILE A 71 -0.59 13.60 -8.75
N LEU A 72 -1.12 12.72 -7.89
CA LEU A 72 -2.17 13.07 -6.93
C LEU A 72 -1.52 13.45 -5.59
N LEU A 73 -1.67 14.71 -5.19
CA LEU A 73 -1.19 15.23 -3.93
C LEU A 73 -2.35 15.35 -2.94
N GLY A 74 -2.29 14.58 -1.86
CA GLY A 74 -3.28 14.65 -0.79
C GLY A 74 -2.85 15.60 0.33
N LEU A 75 -3.66 16.60 0.61
CA LEU A 75 -3.41 17.65 1.60
C LEU A 75 -4.18 17.35 2.87
N HIS A 76 -3.48 17.17 3.99
CA HIS A 76 -4.14 16.91 5.27
C HIS A 76 -4.49 18.17 6.06
N GLY A 77 -3.87 19.30 5.72
CA GLY A 77 -3.96 20.52 6.52
C GLY A 77 -3.49 21.76 5.75
N PRO A 78 -3.86 22.97 6.23
CA PRO A 78 -3.59 24.24 5.57
C PRO A 78 -2.10 24.63 5.53
N GLU A 79 -1.26 23.98 6.34
CA GLU A 79 0.21 24.07 6.29
C GLU A 79 0.82 23.29 5.11
N ASN A 80 0.14 22.24 4.65
CA ASN A 80 0.59 21.42 3.53
C ASN A 80 0.37 22.09 2.17
N VAL A 81 -0.43 23.17 2.14
CA VAL A 81 -0.71 23.96 0.93
C VAL A 81 0.56 24.61 0.39
N HIS A 82 1.46 25.10 1.24
CA HIS A 82 2.72 25.71 0.77
C HIS A 82 3.62 24.66 0.07
N TRP A 83 3.66 23.45 0.59
CA TRP A 83 4.40 22.34 -0.02
C TRP A 83 3.80 21.93 -1.36
N ALA A 84 2.47 21.92 -1.45
CA ALA A 84 1.74 21.69 -2.69
C ALA A 84 2.08 22.71 -3.76
N VAL A 85 2.08 23.98 -3.38
CA VAL A 85 2.41 25.11 -4.26
C VAL A 85 3.84 24.99 -4.79
N ASN A 86 4.81 24.75 -3.91
CA ASN A 86 6.20 24.57 -4.32
C ASN A 86 6.37 23.37 -5.29
N LEU A 87 5.67 22.26 -5.02
CA LEU A 87 5.70 21.09 -5.90
C LEU A 87 5.09 21.42 -7.27
N MET A 88 3.93 22.09 -7.29
CA MET A 88 3.27 22.54 -8.52
C MET A 88 4.18 23.49 -9.31
N GLU A 89 4.84 24.43 -8.65
CA GLU A 89 5.76 25.37 -9.28
C GLU A 89 7.01 24.68 -9.86
N ILE A 90 7.64 23.76 -9.13
CA ILE A 90 8.78 22.98 -9.64
C ILE A 90 8.36 22.06 -10.79
N SER A 91 7.13 21.57 -10.77
CA SER A 91 6.58 20.72 -11.84
C SER A 91 6.19 21.49 -13.10
N LYS A 92 6.17 22.83 -13.09
CA LYS A 92 5.99 23.67 -14.29
C LYS A 92 7.26 23.61 -15.17
N GLY A 93 7.47 22.45 -15.81
CA GLY A 93 8.48 22.25 -16.83
C GLY A 93 7.90 22.40 -18.24
N ILE A 94 8.75 22.72 -19.23
CA ILE A 94 8.40 22.89 -20.66
C ILE A 94 8.33 21.51 -21.38
N GLY A 95 8.42 20.40 -20.66
CA GLY A 95 8.49 19.06 -21.24
C GLY A 95 7.12 18.60 -21.77
N ASP A 96 7.10 18.15 -23.03
CA ASP A 96 6.01 17.35 -23.60
C ASP A 96 6.46 15.88 -23.61
N PRO A 97 5.77 14.95 -22.92
CA PRO A 97 4.52 15.13 -22.18
C PRO A 97 4.68 15.83 -20.83
N GLY A 98 3.71 16.69 -20.50
CA GLY A 98 3.70 17.50 -19.29
C GLY A 98 3.55 16.70 -17.99
N ILE A 99 3.75 17.40 -16.87
CA ILE A 99 3.44 16.89 -15.53
C ILE A 99 2.11 17.51 -15.10
N VAL A 100 1.13 16.69 -14.76
CA VAL A 100 -0.15 17.14 -14.20
C VAL A 100 -0.23 16.79 -12.73
N VAL A 101 -0.44 17.81 -11.90
CA VAL A 101 -0.57 17.65 -10.46
C VAL A 101 -2.02 17.91 -10.05
N TYR A 102 -2.69 16.89 -9.54
CA TYR A 102 -4.02 16.99 -8.94
C TYR A 102 -3.85 17.18 -7.43
N ALA A 103 -4.38 18.26 -6.87
CA ALA A 103 -4.45 18.44 -5.43
C ALA A 103 -5.81 17.98 -4.91
N THR A 104 -5.82 17.08 -3.92
CA THR A 104 -7.03 16.63 -3.22
C THR A 104 -6.88 16.86 -1.73
N ASP A 105 -7.98 17.22 -1.06
CA ASP A 105 -8.03 17.29 0.40
C ASP A 105 -8.19 15.88 0.99
N MET A 106 -7.41 15.55 2.02
CA MET A 106 -7.43 14.27 2.72
C MET A 106 -7.70 14.48 4.21
N ILE A 107 -8.72 13.82 4.74
CA ILE A 107 -9.04 13.87 6.16
C ILE A 107 -8.74 12.52 6.80
N GLU A 108 -8.09 12.58 7.95
CA GLU A 108 -7.91 11.40 8.80
C GLU A 108 -9.26 11.01 9.41
N LEU A 109 -9.69 9.79 9.15
CA LEU A 109 -10.89 9.21 9.72
C LEU A 109 -10.58 8.71 11.13
N THR A 110 -10.82 9.55 12.13
CA THR A 110 -10.86 9.12 13.55
C THR A 110 -12.24 8.55 13.88
N ASP A 111 -12.37 7.73 14.93
CA ASP A 111 -13.65 7.14 15.34
C ASP A 111 -14.75 8.19 15.56
N GLU A 112 -14.38 9.37 16.07
CA GLU A 112 -15.28 10.51 16.24
C GLU A 112 -15.75 11.06 14.89
N ILE A 113 -14.84 11.25 13.93
CA ILE A 113 -15.15 11.77 12.60
C ILE A 113 -15.94 10.74 11.77
N ALA A 114 -15.60 9.45 11.90
CA ALA A 114 -16.30 8.34 11.26
C ALA A 114 -17.77 8.27 11.69
N SER A 115 -18.08 8.61 12.95
CA SER A 115 -19.45 8.67 13.47
C SER A 115 -20.29 9.82 12.89
N THR A 116 -19.64 10.82 12.27
CA THR A 116 -20.28 11.97 11.62
C THR A 116 -20.42 11.82 10.10
N LEU A 117 -20.09 10.64 9.56
CA LEU A 117 -20.28 10.35 8.15
C LEU A 117 -21.76 10.09 7.86
N VAL A 118 -22.34 10.95 7.03
CA VAL A 118 -23.70 10.78 6.54
C VAL A 118 -23.64 10.35 5.07
N PRO A 119 -24.37 9.28 4.67
CA PRO A 119 -24.54 8.95 3.27
C PRO A 119 -25.17 10.15 2.53
N GLY A 120 -24.46 10.71 1.57
CA GLY A 120 -24.97 11.73 0.67
C GLY A 120 -25.97 11.13 -0.32
N GLY A 121 -26.80 11.99 -0.92
CA GLY A 121 -27.91 11.58 -1.78
C GLY A 121 -27.53 10.83 -3.08
N GLU A 122 -26.25 10.63 -3.35
CA GLU A 122 -25.74 9.84 -4.47
C GLU A 122 -24.87 8.68 -3.94
N ALA A 123 -24.95 7.52 -4.60
CA ALA A 123 -24.51 6.21 -4.09
C ALA A 123 -23.00 6.07 -3.76
N ASP A 124 -22.19 7.12 -3.92
CA ASP A 124 -20.75 7.14 -3.62
C ASP A 124 -20.28 8.43 -2.92
N ALA A 125 -21.20 9.34 -2.56
CA ALA A 125 -20.87 10.61 -1.92
C ALA A 125 -21.03 10.48 -0.40
N VAL A 126 -19.93 10.38 0.35
CA VAL A 126 -19.97 10.43 1.83
C VAL A 126 -19.77 11.88 2.28
N THR A 127 -20.75 12.43 3.00
CA THR A 127 -20.69 13.80 3.51
C THR A 127 -20.26 13.78 4.98
N VAL A 128 -19.15 14.44 5.29
CA VAL A 128 -18.66 14.60 6.67
C VAL A 128 -19.36 15.81 7.28
N THR A 129 -20.08 15.64 8.40
CA THR A 129 -20.80 16.76 9.06
C THR A 129 -20.03 17.42 10.20
N ASP A 130 -18.81 16.96 10.49
CA ASP A 130 -17.97 17.54 11.55
C ASP A 130 -17.56 18.99 11.24
N ARG A 131 -17.79 19.90 12.20
CA ARG A 131 -17.54 21.34 12.02
C ARG A 131 -16.05 21.67 11.91
N GLY A 132 -15.18 20.93 12.60
CA GLY A 132 -13.73 21.13 12.52
C GLY A 132 -13.20 20.75 11.14
N VAL A 133 -13.65 19.61 10.62
CA VAL A 133 -13.34 19.14 9.27
C VAL A 133 -13.84 20.11 8.20
N ILE A 134 -15.09 20.60 8.31
CA ILE A 134 -15.65 21.59 7.36
C ILE A 134 -14.82 22.88 7.35
N GLN A 135 -14.40 23.37 8.52
CA GLN A 135 -13.56 24.58 8.60
C GLN A 135 -12.18 24.35 7.99
N LEU A 136 -11.59 23.17 8.20
CA LEU A 136 -10.28 22.80 7.61
C LEU A 136 -10.36 22.74 6.08
N ARG A 137 -11.39 22.07 5.54
CA ARG A 137 -11.68 22.00 4.09
C ARG A 137 -11.82 23.39 3.48
N GLN A 138 -12.54 24.28 4.14
CA GLN A 138 -12.76 25.65 3.69
C GLN A 138 -11.47 26.47 3.69
N GLN A 139 -10.63 26.32 4.72
CA GLN A 139 -9.34 27.01 4.77
C GLN A 139 -8.38 26.55 3.67
N ILE A 140 -8.32 25.23 3.42
CA ILE A 140 -7.49 24.66 2.34
C ILE A 140 -7.99 25.15 0.97
N THR A 141 -9.31 25.07 0.73
CA THR A 141 -9.93 25.53 -0.52
C THR A 141 -9.67 27.02 -0.75
N LYS A 142 -9.83 27.84 0.29
CA LYS A 142 -9.60 29.29 0.19
C LYS A 142 -8.15 29.62 -0.16
N LYS A 143 -7.18 28.99 0.50
CA LYS A 143 -5.75 29.21 0.21
C LYS A 143 -5.34 28.75 -1.19
N LEU A 144 -5.89 27.63 -1.66
CA LEU A 144 -5.66 27.16 -3.03
C LEU A 144 -6.28 28.10 -4.06
N GLN A 145 -7.49 28.61 -3.80
CA GLN A 145 -8.15 29.56 -4.69
C GLN A 145 -7.45 30.92 -4.73
N GLU A 146 -6.92 31.40 -3.60
CA GLU A 146 -6.06 32.58 -3.55
C GLU A 146 -4.82 32.38 -4.42
N TYR A 147 -4.14 31.23 -4.31
CA TYR A 147 -2.99 30.90 -5.16
C TYR A 147 -3.33 30.84 -6.66
N THR A 148 -4.47 30.24 -7.04
CA THR A 148 -4.92 30.20 -8.44
C THR A 148 -5.23 31.59 -8.98
N ASN A 149 -5.90 32.44 -8.18
CA ASN A 149 -6.24 33.80 -8.55
C ASN A 149 -5.01 34.71 -8.70
N GLU A 150 -3.97 34.50 -7.87
CA GLU A 150 -2.72 35.26 -7.93
C GLU A 150 -1.81 34.82 -9.09
N ASN A 151 -1.81 33.53 -9.44
CA ASN A 151 -0.90 32.97 -10.45
C ASN A 151 -1.53 32.72 -11.83
N GLY A 152 -2.80 33.10 -12.02
CA GLY A 152 -3.44 33.22 -13.33
C GLY A 152 -3.25 32.01 -14.24
N VAL A 153 -3.66 30.83 -13.79
CA VAL A 153 -3.92 29.69 -14.68
C VAL A 153 -5.40 29.67 -15.04
#